data_AF-A0A0G4MFB0-F1
#
_entry.id   AF-A0A0G4MFB0-F1
#
_cell.length_a   1.000
_cell.length_b   1.000
_cell.length_c   1.000
_cell.angle_alpha   90.00
_cell.angle_beta   90.00
_cell.angle_gamma   90.00
#
_symmetry.space_group_name_H-M   'P 1'
#
loop_
_entity.id
_entity.type
_entity.pdbx_description
1 polymer ?
#
loop_
_entity_poly.entity_id
_entity_poly.type
_entity_poly.pdbx_seq_one_letter_code
_entity_poly.pdbx_strand_id
1 'polypeptide(L)'
;MHPRSIVPIAISAAFASFGLSAPSADRLNVRQLSGSLAVVEGQEPLTFRYTTPDAYSTNWVGLYYPGGGPINQVKPEQSLVWAYAPDSEGTVKLSPSGLQPGNYSAYFLARDGYKWLAEPITAVLPRAPSGPLSFLVNKATLHNARQGEAYEARVGGFVAGGSEALTFSQASSDSWAKVSPEGTITGTPGRTASNTHITLRATSGDSSAEIKLTIPVRRAGSSLVKTLRVLTFNMWHGGTQVDNYHEKQVRFLLESNVDIVGLQEDQSGRHAHRLANALGWHYWASSRSVGVISRYPIAEKFGEINASGGVRIALDGDEQQINFWVVHLGYTPYGPYDFCFDGMDVETVIEREVKSGRTPQITDTLAAMKGQIASAGDVPVLLVGDFNAPSHLDWTEALRKKNCGCANVPWPTSVKTTDAGLVDSFRVANPDPVKVPGITWSPLFPFHDGATGRSEPQDRIDFIYHAGNLTVKNSKDVVVGNPKPSPNHKQNEWTTDHATILTTYELPA
;
A
#
# COMPACT_ATOMS: atom_id res chain seq x y z
N MET A 1 13.54 -76.72 28.92
CA MET A 1 12.69 -77.94 28.84
C MET A 1 12.43 -78.23 27.35
N HIS A 2 12.49 -79.52 27.00
CA HIS A 2 12.55 -80.10 25.66
C HIS A 2 11.14 -80.23 24.99
N PRO A 3 11.02 -80.70 23.73
CA PRO A 3 10.21 -80.11 22.65
C PRO A 3 9.04 -81.02 22.17
N ARG A 4 8.36 -80.65 21.05
CA ARG A 4 7.77 -81.51 19.97
C ARG A 4 6.90 -80.64 19.04
N SER A 5 7.17 -80.51 17.74
CA SER A 5 6.84 -81.42 16.60
C SER A 5 5.32 -81.52 16.31
N ILE A 6 4.77 -81.55 15.08
CA ILE A 6 5.14 -81.27 13.67
C ILE A 6 3.86 -81.64 12.85
N VAL A 7 3.48 -80.86 11.80
CA VAL A 7 2.87 -81.32 10.50
C VAL A 7 1.36 -81.79 10.51
N PRO A 8 0.59 -81.80 9.40
CA PRO A 8 0.49 -80.91 8.21
C PRO A 8 -0.93 -80.86 7.49
N ILE A 9 -0.92 -80.41 6.23
CA ILE A 9 -1.77 -80.79 5.06
C ILE A 9 -3.09 -80.04 4.81
N ALA A 10 -3.15 -79.53 3.58
CA ALA A 10 -4.27 -78.91 2.87
C ALA A 10 -5.35 -79.90 2.43
N ILE A 11 -6.58 -79.42 2.20
CA ILE A 11 -7.50 -79.87 1.14
C ILE A 11 -8.49 -78.73 0.82
N SER A 12 -8.68 -78.53 -0.49
CA SER A 12 -9.54 -77.57 -1.17
C SER A 12 -11.03 -77.71 -0.87
N ALA A 13 -11.76 -76.58 -0.92
CA ALA A 13 -13.12 -76.52 -1.43
C ALA A 13 -13.37 -75.14 -2.05
N ALA A 14 -13.62 -75.12 -3.35
CA ALA A 14 -14.03 -73.94 -4.11
C ALA A 14 -15.55 -73.74 -3.97
N PHE A 15 -16.04 -72.49 -3.88
CA PHE A 15 -17.33 -72.09 -4.45
C PHE A 15 -17.41 -70.55 -4.64
N ALA A 16 -17.58 -70.17 -5.90
CA ALA A 16 -18.27 -68.99 -6.45
C ALA A 16 -18.05 -67.59 -5.83
N SER A 17 -17.19 -66.78 -6.45
CA SER A 17 -17.21 -65.32 -6.35
C SER A 17 -18.00 -64.70 -7.51
N PHE A 18 -19.16 -64.11 -7.19
CA PHE A 18 -19.85 -63.18 -8.09
C PHE A 18 -18.99 -61.93 -8.31
N GLY A 19 -18.83 -61.56 -9.58
CA GLY A 19 -18.07 -60.38 -9.98
C GLY A 19 -18.72 -59.09 -9.50
N LEU A 20 -17.92 -58.27 -8.81
CA LEU A 20 -18.15 -56.83 -8.68
C LEU A 20 -17.02 -56.12 -9.42
N SER A 21 -17.35 -55.65 -10.61
CA SER A 21 -16.60 -54.65 -11.35
C SER A 21 -16.31 -53.44 -10.47
N ALA A 22 -15.02 -53.15 -10.25
CA ALA A 22 -14.57 -51.96 -9.55
C ALA A 22 -14.88 -50.71 -10.39
N PRO A 23 -15.50 -49.65 -9.82
CA PRO A 23 -15.60 -48.39 -10.52
C PRO A 23 -14.26 -47.64 -10.40
N SER A 24 -13.80 -47.16 -11.55
CA SER A 24 -12.68 -46.23 -11.69
C SER A 24 -13.01 -44.82 -11.20
N ALA A 25 -11.91 -44.07 -10.99
CA ALA A 25 -11.76 -42.62 -11.00
C ALA A 25 -11.98 -41.88 -9.67
N ASP A 26 -10.85 -41.46 -9.10
CA ASP A 26 -10.71 -40.19 -8.39
C ASP A 26 -11.41 -39.07 -9.17
N ARG A 27 -12.56 -38.62 -8.66
CA ARG A 27 -13.08 -37.29 -8.96
C ARG A 27 -12.66 -36.39 -7.83
N LEU A 28 -11.64 -35.56 -8.07
CA LEU A 28 -11.49 -34.29 -7.37
C LEU A 28 -12.84 -33.57 -7.47
N ASN A 29 -13.50 -33.38 -6.33
CA ASN A 29 -14.81 -32.76 -6.24
C ASN A 29 -14.65 -31.25 -6.50
N VAL A 30 -14.54 -30.86 -7.77
CA VAL A 30 -14.73 -29.47 -8.21
C VAL A 30 -16.19 -29.17 -7.94
N ARG A 31 -16.48 -28.48 -6.82
CA ARG A 31 -17.82 -28.00 -6.53
C ARG A 31 -18.20 -27.02 -7.64
N GLN A 32 -18.97 -27.49 -8.62
CA GLN A 32 -19.47 -26.66 -9.71
C GLN A 32 -20.36 -25.57 -9.11
N LEU A 33 -19.94 -24.31 -9.24
CA LEU A 33 -20.78 -23.18 -8.85
C LEU A 33 -22.06 -23.24 -9.66
N SER A 34 -23.20 -23.24 -8.98
CA SER A 34 -24.52 -23.50 -9.57
C SER A 34 -25.38 -22.23 -9.67
N GLY A 35 -24.89 -21.12 -9.14
CA GLY A 35 -25.49 -19.80 -9.30
C GLY A 35 -24.87 -18.99 -10.45
N SER A 36 -25.44 -17.81 -10.68
CA SER A 36 -24.91 -16.83 -11.62
C SER A 36 -24.82 -15.45 -10.98
N LEU A 37 -23.91 -14.62 -11.50
CA LEU A 37 -23.80 -13.21 -11.18
C LEU A 37 -23.47 -12.47 -12.49
N ALA A 38 -24.22 -11.41 -12.81
CA ALA A 38 -24.01 -10.62 -14.00
C ALA A 38 -24.32 -9.14 -13.72
N VAL A 39 -23.58 -8.22 -14.37
CA VAL A 39 -23.96 -6.80 -14.38
C VAL A 39 -25.23 -6.64 -15.22
N VAL A 40 -26.17 -5.82 -14.76
CA VAL A 40 -27.37 -5.49 -15.53
C VAL A 40 -27.06 -4.31 -16.46
N GLU A 41 -26.92 -4.60 -17.75
CA GLU A 41 -26.69 -3.57 -18.78
C GLU A 41 -27.88 -2.59 -18.86
N GLY A 42 -27.58 -1.31 -19.15
CA GLY A 42 -28.59 -0.26 -19.30
C GLY A 42 -29.25 0.23 -18.00
N GLN A 43 -28.82 -0.28 -16.84
CA GLN A 43 -29.24 0.21 -15.52
C GLN A 43 -28.16 1.04 -14.84
N GLU A 44 -28.50 1.59 -13.67
CA GLU A 44 -27.53 2.29 -12.85
C GLU A 44 -26.29 1.42 -12.55
N PRO A 45 -25.09 2.00 -12.49
CA PRO A 45 -23.87 1.26 -12.20
C PRO A 45 -23.93 0.41 -10.94
N LEU A 46 -23.20 -0.71 -10.93
CA LEU A 46 -23.13 -1.65 -9.82
C LEU A 46 -24.49 -2.29 -9.45
N THR A 47 -25.33 -2.46 -10.46
CA THR A 47 -26.55 -3.27 -10.40
C THR A 47 -26.26 -4.68 -10.91
N PHE A 48 -26.51 -5.69 -10.09
CA PHE A 48 -26.17 -7.08 -10.36
C PHE A 48 -27.41 -7.96 -10.36
N ARG A 49 -27.59 -8.75 -11.41
CA ARG A 49 -28.53 -9.87 -11.43
C ARG A 49 -27.83 -11.11 -10.90
N TYR A 50 -28.52 -11.86 -10.04
CA TYR A 50 -27.99 -13.09 -9.47
C TYR A 50 -29.02 -14.22 -9.49
N THR A 51 -28.53 -15.46 -9.50
CA THR A 51 -29.32 -16.67 -9.25
C THR A 51 -28.52 -17.63 -8.37
N THR A 52 -29.19 -18.41 -7.53
CA THR A 52 -28.59 -19.48 -6.72
C THR A 52 -29.64 -20.53 -6.35
N PRO A 53 -29.32 -21.84 -6.36
CA PRO A 53 -30.18 -22.86 -5.79
C PRO A 53 -30.11 -22.93 -4.26
N ASP A 54 -29.17 -22.22 -3.63
CA ASP A 54 -28.95 -22.18 -2.18
C ASP A 54 -29.36 -20.81 -1.61
N ALA A 55 -30.63 -20.44 -1.80
CA ALA A 55 -31.21 -19.21 -1.27
C ALA A 55 -31.10 -19.18 0.26
N TYR A 56 -30.64 -18.06 0.80
CA TYR A 56 -30.43 -17.89 2.23
C TYR A 56 -30.45 -16.41 2.59
N SER A 57 -31.08 -16.05 3.71
CA SER A 57 -31.32 -14.65 4.09
C SER A 57 -30.06 -13.79 4.22
N THR A 58 -28.90 -14.41 4.44
CA THR A 58 -27.60 -13.75 4.56
C THR A 58 -26.64 -14.01 3.39
N ASN A 59 -27.14 -14.50 2.25
CA ASN A 59 -26.37 -14.42 1.01
C ASN A 59 -26.20 -12.97 0.60
N TRP A 60 -25.05 -12.63 0.01
CA TRP A 60 -24.70 -11.22 -0.21
C TRP A 60 -23.81 -11.04 -1.43
N VAL A 61 -23.91 -9.87 -2.06
CA VAL A 61 -22.99 -9.44 -3.12
C VAL A 61 -22.04 -8.40 -2.55
N GLY A 62 -20.74 -8.63 -2.71
CA GLY A 62 -19.68 -7.75 -2.24
C GLY A 62 -18.82 -7.25 -3.39
N LEU A 63 -18.43 -5.98 -3.33
CA LEU A 63 -17.52 -5.35 -4.28
C LEU A 63 -16.12 -5.19 -3.68
N TYR A 64 -15.10 -5.49 -4.48
CA TYR A 64 -13.69 -5.39 -4.11
C TYR A 64 -12.92 -4.72 -5.25
N TYR A 65 -11.77 -4.13 -4.94
CA TYR A 65 -10.86 -3.67 -5.99
C TYR A 65 -10.40 -4.83 -6.90
N PRO A 66 -9.96 -4.56 -8.15
CA PRO A 66 -9.53 -5.59 -9.09
C PRO A 66 -8.48 -6.52 -8.50
N GLY A 67 -8.69 -7.83 -8.62
CA GLY A 67 -7.76 -8.82 -8.10
C GLY A 67 -7.76 -8.96 -6.57
N GLY A 68 -8.68 -8.29 -5.87
CA GLY A 68 -8.97 -8.48 -4.46
C GLY A 68 -10.24 -9.30 -4.23
N GLY A 69 -10.66 -9.39 -2.97
CA GLY A 69 -11.83 -10.16 -2.55
C GLY A 69 -11.51 -11.61 -2.17
N PRO A 70 -12.53 -12.45 -1.97
CA PRO A 70 -12.39 -13.79 -1.41
C PRO A 70 -11.81 -14.79 -2.42
N ILE A 71 -10.61 -14.51 -2.94
CA ILE A 71 -9.87 -15.36 -3.87
C ILE A 71 -9.66 -16.74 -3.21
N ASN A 72 -9.86 -17.79 -3.99
CA ASN A 72 -9.85 -19.18 -3.50
C ASN A 72 -10.84 -19.43 -2.35
N GLN A 73 -11.88 -18.58 -2.22
CA GLN A 73 -12.91 -18.65 -1.19
C GLN A 73 -12.37 -18.57 0.24
N VAL A 74 -11.29 -17.80 0.42
CA VAL A 74 -10.69 -17.44 1.72
C VAL A 74 -11.25 -16.09 2.17
N LYS A 75 -11.36 -15.87 3.48
CA LYS A 75 -11.79 -14.58 4.03
C LYS A 75 -10.84 -13.47 3.55
N PRO A 76 -11.35 -12.46 2.83
CA PRO A 76 -10.58 -11.31 2.39
C PRO A 76 -10.62 -10.20 3.44
N GLU A 77 -9.96 -9.09 3.12
CA GLU A 77 -10.26 -7.79 3.73
C GLU A 77 -11.72 -7.39 3.46
N GLN A 78 -12.23 -6.44 4.24
CA GLN A 78 -13.63 -6.00 4.16
C GLN A 78 -13.99 -5.56 2.73
N SER A 79 -15.17 -5.97 2.26
CA SER A 79 -15.72 -5.47 0.98
C SER A 79 -15.83 -3.95 1.00
N LEU A 80 -15.62 -3.31 -0.16
CA LEU A 80 -15.74 -1.86 -0.32
C LEU A 80 -17.17 -1.39 -0.08
N VAL A 81 -18.12 -2.11 -0.69
CA VAL A 81 -19.57 -1.98 -0.51
C VAL A 81 -20.20 -3.36 -0.68
N TRP A 82 -21.33 -3.58 -0.03
CA TRP A 82 -22.06 -4.83 -0.11
C TRP A 82 -23.55 -4.63 0.13
N ALA A 83 -24.34 -5.61 -0.28
CA ALA A 83 -25.75 -5.70 0.05
C ALA A 83 -26.21 -7.16 0.06
N TYR A 84 -27.26 -7.46 0.84
CA TYR A 84 -27.87 -8.79 0.87
C TYR A 84 -28.59 -9.11 -0.44
N ALA A 85 -28.54 -10.39 -0.80
CA ALA A 85 -29.09 -11.00 -2.01
C ALA A 85 -29.72 -12.36 -1.62
N PRO A 86 -30.85 -12.34 -0.88
CA PRO A 86 -31.31 -13.49 -0.10
C PRO A 86 -32.05 -14.55 -0.92
N ASP A 87 -32.65 -14.15 -2.03
CA ASP A 87 -33.58 -14.98 -2.78
C ASP A 87 -32.86 -15.97 -3.70
N SER A 88 -33.60 -16.92 -4.29
CA SER A 88 -33.03 -17.83 -5.29
C SER A 88 -32.68 -17.14 -6.61
N GLU A 89 -33.30 -16.00 -6.88
CA GLU A 89 -32.98 -15.12 -8.00
C GLU A 89 -33.40 -13.68 -7.68
N GLY A 90 -32.68 -12.71 -8.23
CA GLY A 90 -33.01 -11.31 -8.00
C GLY A 90 -32.03 -10.33 -8.61
N THR A 91 -32.20 -9.06 -8.23
CA THR A 91 -31.26 -7.98 -8.57
C THR A 91 -30.86 -7.27 -7.29
N VAL A 92 -29.59 -6.92 -7.17
CA VAL A 92 -29.04 -6.15 -6.04
C VAL A 92 -28.24 -4.98 -6.56
N LYS A 93 -28.45 -3.81 -5.98
CA LYS A 93 -27.71 -2.57 -6.31
C LYS A 93 -26.77 -2.24 -5.17
N LEU A 94 -25.50 -2.03 -5.49
CA LEU A 94 -24.51 -1.55 -4.53
C LEU A 94 -24.38 -0.03 -4.66
N SER A 95 -24.26 0.66 -3.52
CA SER A 95 -24.07 2.11 -3.54
C SER A 95 -22.71 2.47 -4.16
N PRO A 96 -22.64 3.33 -5.18
CA PRO A 96 -21.37 3.81 -5.71
C PRO A 96 -20.74 4.91 -4.85
N SER A 97 -21.42 5.39 -3.80
CA SER A 97 -20.94 6.46 -2.94
C SER A 97 -19.58 6.11 -2.32
N GLY A 98 -18.60 7.01 -2.48
CA GLY A 98 -17.24 6.81 -1.97
C GLY A 98 -16.33 5.94 -2.83
N LEU A 99 -16.87 5.31 -3.88
CA LEU A 99 -16.09 4.56 -4.86
C LEU A 99 -15.56 5.46 -5.98
N GLN A 100 -14.39 5.12 -6.49
CA GLN A 100 -13.80 5.79 -7.65
C GLN A 100 -14.20 5.05 -8.94
N PRO A 101 -14.36 5.73 -10.07
CA PRO A 101 -14.54 5.05 -11.35
C PRO A 101 -13.42 4.04 -11.63
N GLY A 102 -13.77 2.92 -12.25
CA GLY A 102 -12.81 1.88 -12.61
C GLY A 102 -13.38 0.48 -12.54
N ASN A 103 -12.49 -0.49 -12.72
CA ASN A 103 -12.82 -1.91 -12.60
C ASN A 103 -12.90 -2.30 -11.13
N TYR A 104 -13.74 -3.28 -10.84
CA TYR A 104 -13.95 -3.90 -9.54
C TYR A 104 -14.20 -5.39 -9.73
N SER A 105 -13.90 -6.19 -8.71
CA SER A 105 -14.29 -7.60 -8.63
C SER A 105 -15.55 -7.72 -7.78
N ALA A 106 -16.62 -8.25 -8.37
CA ALA A 106 -17.88 -8.52 -7.69
C ALA A 106 -18.03 -10.01 -7.40
N TYR A 107 -18.42 -10.34 -6.17
CA TYR A 107 -18.58 -11.71 -5.70
C TYR A 107 -19.97 -11.92 -5.13
N PHE A 108 -20.60 -13.04 -5.47
CA PHE A 108 -21.83 -13.50 -4.85
C PHE A 108 -21.50 -14.60 -3.82
N LEU A 109 -21.81 -14.35 -2.55
CA LEU A 109 -21.23 -15.04 -1.40
C LEU A 109 -22.31 -15.62 -0.48
N ALA A 110 -22.02 -16.81 0.05
CA ALA A 110 -22.96 -17.57 0.85
C ALA A 110 -22.93 -17.15 2.33
N ARG A 111 -24.10 -16.85 2.89
CA ARG A 111 -24.41 -16.87 4.34
C ARG A 111 -23.45 -16.09 5.26
N ASP A 112 -23.25 -14.79 5.00
CA ASP A 112 -22.23 -13.93 5.66
C ASP A 112 -20.79 -14.48 5.62
N GLY A 113 -20.56 -15.53 4.83
CA GLY A 113 -19.27 -16.16 4.60
C GLY A 113 -18.65 -15.73 3.28
N TYR A 114 -17.61 -16.45 2.88
CA TYR A 114 -16.77 -16.12 1.72
C TYR A 114 -16.71 -17.25 0.69
N LYS A 115 -17.63 -18.22 0.80
CA LYS A 115 -17.83 -19.26 -0.21
C LYS A 115 -18.62 -18.68 -1.36
N TRP A 116 -18.14 -18.93 -2.58
CA TRP A 116 -18.76 -18.40 -3.78
C TRP A 116 -20.04 -19.17 -4.09
N LEU A 117 -21.07 -18.44 -4.52
CA LEU A 117 -22.30 -18.99 -5.08
C LEU A 117 -22.29 -18.95 -6.62
N ALA A 118 -21.49 -18.08 -7.20
CA ALA A 118 -21.27 -17.92 -8.64
C ALA A 118 -19.81 -17.52 -8.91
N GLU A 119 -19.35 -17.71 -10.14
CA GLU A 119 -18.03 -17.20 -10.56
C GLU A 119 -17.98 -15.67 -10.38
N PRO A 120 -16.88 -15.11 -9.87
CA PRO A 120 -16.73 -13.67 -9.72
C PRO A 120 -16.66 -13.00 -11.09
N ILE A 121 -17.17 -11.78 -11.16
CA ILE A 121 -17.18 -11.00 -12.39
C ILE A 121 -16.44 -9.68 -12.21
N THR A 122 -15.98 -9.11 -13.32
CA THR A 122 -15.55 -7.71 -13.34
C THR A 122 -16.77 -6.80 -13.45
N ALA A 123 -16.90 -5.89 -12.50
CA ALA A 123 -17.86 -4.79 -12.55
C ALA A 123 -17.12 -3.50 -12.89
N VAL A 124 -17.68 -2.70 -13.79
CA VAL A 124 -17.12 -1.38 -14.11
C VAL A 124 -18.01 -0.34 -13.46
N LEU A 125 -17.44 0.46 -12.56
CA LEU A 125 -18.06 1.73 -12.18
C LEU A 125 -17.63 2.74 -13.23
N PRO A 126 -18.51 3.14 -14.18
CA PRO A 126 -18.13 4.07 -15.22
C PRO A 126 -17.69 5.39 -14.58
N ARG A 127 -16.80 6.08 -15.29
CA ARG A 127 -16.52 7.48 -14.98
C ARG A 127 -17.84 8.23 -15.10
N ALA A 128 -18.19 9.03 -14.09
CA ALA A 128 -19.25 10.01 -14.29
C ALA A 128 -18.90 10.78 -15.57
N PRO A 129 -19.87 11.15 -16.43
CA PRO A 129 -19.60 12.00 -17.58
C PRO A 129 -19.17 13.38 -17.07
N SER A 130 -17.91 13.49 -16.67
CA SER A 130 -17.31 14.68 -16.10
C SER A 130 -15.93 14.87 -16.70
N GLY A 131 -15.91 15.72 -17.72
CA GLY A 131 -14.69 16.31 -18.25
C GLY A 131 -13.99 15.53 -19.35
N PRO A 132 -13.19 16.23 -20.17
CA PRO A 132 -12.34 15.60 -21.17
C PRO A 132 -11.34 14.66 -20.52
N LEU A 133 -10.93 13.64 -21.27
CA LEU A 133 -9.83 12.75 -20.89
C LEU A 133 -8.58 13.58 -20.58
N SER A 134 -7.90 13.28 -19.48
CA SER A 134 -6.65 13.94 -19.12
C SER A 134 -5.72 13.01 -18.36
N PHE A 135 -4.42 13.14 -18.58
CA PHE A 135 -3.44 12.53 -17.69
C PHE A 135 -3.33 13.34 -16.40
N LEU A 136 -3.13 12.65 -15.28
CA LEU A 136 -3.00 13.25 -13.95
C LEU A 136 -1.76 14.14 -13.83
N VAL A 137 -0.75 13.88 -14.67
CA VAL A 137 0.49 14.63 -14.82
C VAL A 137 0.86 14.76 -16.30
N ASN A 138 1.58 15.82 -16.67
CA ASN A 138 2.03 16.01 -18.05
C ASN A 138 3.28 15.20 -18.40
N LYS A 139 4.02 14.74 -17.37
CA LYS A 139 5.20 13.88 -17.51
C LYS A 139 5.40 12.99 -16.29
N ALA A 140 5.97 11.81 -16.49
CA ALA A 140 6.36 10.91 -15.41
C ALA A 140 7.65 10.14 -15.75
N THR A 141 8.39 9.72 -14.72
CA THR A 141 9.54 8.82 -14.88
C THR A 141 9.17 7.44 -14.33
N LEU A 142 9.29 6.41 -15.16
CA LEU A 142 9.02 5.02 -14.78
C LEU A 142 10.23 4.39 -14.09
N HIS A 143 10.10 3.17 -13.59
CA HIS A 143 11.25 2.45 -13.02
C HIS A 143 12.33 2.19 -14.09
N ASN A 144 13.55 1.96 -13.62
CA ASN A 144 14.70 1.75 -14.48
C ASN A 144 14.51 0.47 -15.32
N ALA A 145 15.01 0.50 -16.55
CA ALA A 145 15.26 -0.67 -17.38
C ALA A 145 16.76 -0.96 -17.43
N ARG A 146 17.16 -2.16 -17.84
CA ARG A 146 18.56 -2.49 -18.14
C ARG A 146 18.69 -3.03 -19.56
N GLN A 147 19.78 -2.65 -20.23
CA GLN A 147 20.10 -3.18 -21.56
C GLN A 147 20.18 -4.71 -21.55
N GLY A 148 19.44 -5.35 -22.44
CA GLY A 148 19.38 -6.81 -22.57
C GLY A 148 18.38 -7.52 -21.64
N GLU A 149 17.72 -6.81 -20.72
CA GLU A 149 16.72 -7.38 -19.82
C GLU A 149 15.29 -7.03 -20.26
N ALA A 150 14.35 -7.93 -19.97
CA ALA A 150 12.94 -7.67 -20.20
C ALA A 150 12.43 -6.55 -19.29
N TYR A 151 11.57 -5.72 -19.84
CA TYR A 151 10.96 -4.58 -19.16
C TYR A 151 9.43 -4.66 -19.28
N GLU A 152 8.74 -4.39 -18.18
CA GLU A 152 7.29 -4.18 -18.13
C GLU A 152 6.99 -3.01 -17.19
N ALA A 153 6.13 -2.08 -17.61
CA ALA A 153 5.56 -1.06 -16.73
C ALA A 153 4.10 -0.79 -17.09
N ARG A 154 3.23 -0.51 -16.11
CA ARG A 154 1.81 -0.23 -16.33
C ARG A 154 1.49 1.21 -16.03
N VAL A 155 0.75 1.85 -16.93
CA VAL A 155 0.41 3.29 -16.86
C VAL A 155 -1.09 3.56 -17.00
N GLY A 156 -1.91 2.50 -16.99
CA GLY A 156 -3.35 2.57 -17.18
C GLY A 156 -4.08 3.46 -16.16
N GLY A 157 -3.56 3.56 -14.94
CA GLY A 157 -4.14 4.38 -13.87
C GLY A 157 -3.69 5.85 -13.84
N PHE A 158 -2.91 6.31 -14.81
CA PHE A 158 -2.41 7.70 -14.83
C PHE A 158 -3.44 8.69 -15.42
N VAL A 159 -4.66 8.25 -15.69
CA VAL A 159 -5.64 8.97 -16.51
C VAL A 159 -6.95 9.18 -15.73
N ALA A 160 -7.49 10.39 -15.80
CA ALA A 160 -8.82 10.76 -15.32
C ALA A 160 -9.75 11.15 -16.49
N GLY A 161 -11.06 11.20 -16.24
CA GLY A 161 -12.09 11.63 -17.21
C GLY A 161 -12.34 10.63 -18.36
N GLY A 162 -13.14 11.01 -19.37
CA GLY A 162 -13.52 10.12 -20.47
C GLY A 162 -14.82 9.34 -20.23
N SER A 163 -15.53 9.04 -21.32
CA SER A 163 -16.93 8.56 -21.30
C SER A 163 -17.09 7.09 -21.69
N GLU A 164 -16.05 6.45 -22.22
CA GLU A 164 -16.06 5.09 -22.75
C GLU A 164 -14.83 4.29 -22.28
N ALA A 165 -14.68 3.07 -22.79
CA ALA A 165 -13.52 2.22 -22.55
C ALA A 165 -12.21 2.96 -22.91
N LEU A 166 -11.24 2.87 -22.00
CA LEU A 166 -9.94 3.52 -22.14
C LEU A 166 -9.01 2.65 -22.97
N THR A 167 -8.40 3.24 -24.00
CA THR A 167 -7.39 2.60 -24.84
C THR A 167 -6.11 3.43 -24.89
N PHE A 168 -4.97 2.76 -25.02
CA PHE A 168 -3.66 3.38 -25.08
C PHE A 168 -2.96 3.07 -26.40
N SER A 169 -2.23 4.05 -26.90
CA SER A 169 -1.39 3.90 -28.08
C SER A 169 -0.12 4.72 -27.94
N GLN A 170 0.90 4.31 -28.68
CA GLN A 170 2.16 5.01 -28.73
C GLN A 170 2.07 6.11 -29.78
N ALA A 171 2.19 7.37 -29.37
CA ALA A 171 2.26 8.50 -30.30
C ALA A 171 3.67 8.63 -30.89
N SER A 172 4.72 8.34 -30.09
CA SER A 172 6.11 8.20 -30.53
C SER A 172 6.99 7.49 -29.49
N SER A 173 8.05 6.79 -29.92
CA SER A 173 9.07 6.21 -29.02
C SER A 173 10.39 5.87 -29.71
N ASP A 174 11.40 5.57 -28.89
CA ASP A 174 12.51 4.72 -29.29
C ASP A 174 12.04 3.29 -29.60
N SER A 175 12.78 2.60 -30.46
CA SER A 175 12.35 1.37 -31.16
C SER A 175 12.07 0.13 -30.31
N TRP A 176 12.50 0.08 -29.04
CA TRP A 176 12.44 -1.15 -28.24
C TRP A 176 11.18 -1.27 -27.37
N ALA A 177 10.52 -0.15 -27.05
CA ALA A 177 9.37 -0.12 -26.15
C ALA A 177 8.06 -0.18 -26.95
N LYS A 178 7.14 -1.07 -26.55
CA LYS A 178 5.82 -1.26 -27.16
C LYS A 178 4.74 -0.97 -26.13
N VAL A 179 3.64 -0.35 -26.57
CA VAL A 179 2.48 -0.01 -25.74
C VAL A 179 1.31 -0.91 -26.13
N SER A 180 0.72 -1.62 -25.17
CA SER A 180 -0.52 -2.37 -25.36
C SER A 180 -1.75 -1.44 -25.25
N PRO A 181 -2.92 -1.82 -25.81
CA PRO A 181 -4.17 -1.07 -25.67
C PRO A 181 -4.60 -0.83 -24.22
N GLU A 182 -4.16 -1.66 -23.28
CA GLU A 182 -4.46 -1.57 -21.84
C GLU A 182 -3.48 -0.65 -21.08
N GLY A 183 -2.49 -0.07 -21.77
CA GLY A 183 -1.49 0.80 -21.17
C GLY A 183 -0.38 0.03 -20.47
N THR A 184 -0.01 -1.15 -20.98
CA THR A 184 1.20 -1.86 -20.54
C THR A 184 2.33 -1.57 -21.53
N ILE A 185 3.46 -1.10 -21.01
CA ILE A 185 4.68 -0.85 -21.76
C ILE A 185 5.59 -2.06 -21.60
N THR A 186 6.01 -2.68 -22.70
CA THR A 186 6.92 -3.84 -22.69
C THR A 186 8.08 -3.68 -23.66
N GLY A 187 9.17 -4.41 -23.45
CA GLY A 187 10.27 -4.49 -24.41
C GLY A 187 11.59 -4.93 -23.81
N THR A 188 12.66 -4.86 -24.61
CA THR A 188 14.03 -5.14 -24.18
C THR A 188 14.97 -4.09 -24.76
N PRO A 189 15.54 -3.19 -23.94
CA PRO A 189 16.47 -2.17 -24.45
C PRO A 189 17.70 -2.82 -25.08
N GLY A 190 18.04 -2.40 -26.31
CA GLY A 190 19.24 -2.87 -26.99
C GLY A 190 20.55 -2.35 -26.37
N ARG A 191 21.71 -2.85 -26.82
CA ARG A 191 23.03 -2.49 -26.27
C ARG A 191 23.40 -1.01 -26.36
N THR A 192 22.80 -0.28 -27.29
CA THR A 192 23.04 1.16 -27.50
C THR A 192 21.93 2.03 -26.90
N ALA A 193 20.90 1.43 -26.30
CA ALA A 193 19.77 2.16 -25.73
C ALA A 193 20.24 3.05 -24.57
N SER A 194 19.84 4.32 -24.60
CA SER A 194 19.95 5.28 -23.51
C SER A 194 18.58 5.48 -22.86
N ASN A 195 18.46 6.44 -21.93
CA ASN A 195 17.16 6.84 -21.39
C ASN A 195 16.16 7.06 -22.53
N THR A 196 15.05 6.33 -22.47
CA THR A 196 14.03 6.32 -23.50
C THR A 196 12.89 7.25 -23.15
N HIS A 197 12.43 8.00 -24.13
CA HIS A 197 11.32 8.93 -24.00
C HIS A 197 10.16 8.45 -24.86
N ILE A 198 8.96 8.38 -24.27
CA ILE A 198 7.75 7.90 -24.94
C ILE A 198 6.69 8.99 -24.81
N THR A 199 6.05 9.35 -25.92
CA THR A 199 4.77 10.07 -25.86
C THR A 199 3.66 9.03 -25.96
N LEU A 200 2.93 8.88 -24.87
CA LEU A 200 1.81 7.95 -24.78
C LEU A 200 0.51 8.72 -24.98
N ARG A 201 -0.39 8.19 -25.82
CA ARG A 201 -1.73 8.71 -26.03
C ARG A 201 -2.76 7.79 -25.41
N ALA A 202 -3.69 8.38 -24.66
CA ALA A 202 -4.90 7.71 -24.19
C ALA A 202 -6.12 8.20 -24.98
N THR A 203 -7.07 7.32 -25.24
CA THR A 203 -8.32 7.59 -25.99
C THR A 203 -9.51 6.96 -25.29
N SER A 204 -10.64 7.68 -25.23
CA SER A 204 -11.91 7.22 -24.66
C SER A 204 -13.04 7.96 -25.39
N GLY A 205 -13.79 7.25 -26.24
CA GLY A 205 -14.69 7.86 -27.23
C GLY A 205 -13.95 8.85 -28.13
N ASP A 206 -14.52 10.05 -28.28
CA ASP A 206 -13.91 11.15 -29.07
C ASP A 206 -12.84 11.95 -28.30
N SER A 207 -12.59 11.62 -27.02
CA SER A 207 -11.63 12.33 -26.19
C SER A 207 -10.25 11.66 -26.22
N SER A 208 -9.18 12.47 -26.27
CA SER A 208 -7.80 11.99 -26.21
C SER A 208 -6.91 12.90 -25.39
N ALA A 209 -5.88 12.32 -24.77
CA ALA A 209 -4.87 13.03 -24.00
C ALA A 209 -3.48 12.41 -24.23
N GLU A 210 -2.42 13.15 -23.92
CA GLU A 210 -1.04 12.67 -24.05
C GLU A 210 -0.21 12.93 -22.78
N ILE A 211 0.77 12.05 -22.54
CA ILE A 211 1.76 12.18 -21.47
C ILE A 211 3.16 11.87 -22.00
N LYS A 212 4.18 12.56 -21.44
CA LYS A 212 5.58 12.28 -21.71
C LYS A 212 6.17 11.36 -20.63
N LEU A 213 6.59 10.17 -21.01
CA LEU A 213 7.20 9.20 -20.11
C LEU A 213 8.72 9.13 -20.35
N THR A 214 9.47 8.99 -19.26
CA THR A 214 10.91 8.69 -19.30
C THR A 214 11.17 7.34 -18.66
N ILE A 215 11.85 6.44 -19.38
CA ILE A 215 12.37 5.17 -18.86
C ILE A 215 13.88 5.31 -18.76
N PRO A 216 14.47 5.43 -17.56
CA PRO A 216 15.91 5.45 -17.43
C PRO A 216 16.47 4.07 -17.81
N VAL A 217 17.48 4.02 -18.68
CA VAL A 217 18.09 2.76 -19.13
C VAL A 217 19.50 2.64 -18.58
N ARG A 218 19.74 1.58 -17.82
CA ARG A 218 21.04 1.22 -17.24
C ARG A 218 21.82 0.34 -18.19
N ARG A 219 23.15 0.45 -18.15
CA ARG A 219 24.03 -0.40 -18.96
C ARG A 219 23.92 -1.85 -18.48
N ALA A 220 24.10 -2.79 -19.41
CA ALA A 220 24.19 -4.20 -19.06
C ALA A 220 25.26 -4.43 -17.98
N GLY A 221 24.95 -5.24 -16.96
CA GLY A 221 25.84 -5.53 -15.83
C GLY A 221 26.08 -4.38 -14.84
N SER A 222 25.36 -3.25 -14.96
CA SER A 222 25.39 -2.20 -13.93
C SER A 222 24.16 -2.28 -13.03
N SER A 223 24.32 -1.98 -11.74
CA SER A 223 23.23 -2.00 -10.75
C SER A 223 22.02 -1.19 -11.21
N LEU A 224 20.84 -1.79 -11.06
CA LEU A 224 19.58 -1.26 -11.60
C LEU A 224 19.20 0.02 -10.86
N VAL A 225 19.43 0.06 -9.54
CA VAL A 225 19.07 1.15 -8.65
C VAL A 225 20.31 1.69 -7.94
N LYS A 226 20.74 2.90 -8.33
CA LYS A 226 21.82 3.65 -7.65
C LYS A 226 21.32 4.75 -6.76
N THR A 227 20.08 5.17 -6.97
CA THR A 227 19.40 6.21 -6.20
C THR A 227 18.04 5.69 -5.85
N LEU A 228 17.71 5.74 -4.56
CA LEU A 228 16.44 5.29 -4.03
C LEU A 228 15.72 6.44 -3.33
N ARG A 229 14.49 6.73 -3.73
CA ARG A 229 13.64 7.74 -3.12
C ARG A 229 12.57 7.06 -2.28
N VAL A 230 12.58 7.33 -0.99
CA VAL A 230 11.69 6.71 0.00
C VAL A 230 10.81 7.78 0.63
N LEU A 231 9.52 7.49 0.76
CA LEU A 231 8.51 8.36 1.34
C LEU A 231 7.78 7.66 2.48
N THR A 232 7.42 8.40 3.53
CA THR A 232 6.46 7.94 4.56
C THR A 232 5.21 8.79 4.53
N PHE A 233 4.04 8.19 4.38
CA PHE A 233 2.83 8.92 4.06
C PHE A 233 1.63 8.45 4.89
N ASN A 234 1.36 9.15 6.00
CA ASN A 234 0.07 9.08 6.67
C ASN A 234 -0.96 9.73 5.75
N MET A 235 -1.97 8.96 5.36
CA MET A 235 -2.94 9.39 4.37
C MET A 235 -4.14 10.14 4.95
N TRP A 236 -4.31 10.22 6.26
CA TRP A 236 -5.52 10.76 6.91
C TRP A 236 -6.79 10.04 6.45
N HIS A 237 -7.00 8.85 7.01
CA HIS A 237 -8.06 7.90 6.63
C HIS A 237 -8.06 7.61 5.12
N GLY A 238 -6.89 7.31 4.55
CA GLY A 238 -6.73 7.04 3.12
C GLY A 238 -6.86 8.26 2.21
N GLY A 239 -6.99 9.46 2.76
CA GLY A 239 -7.19 10.74 2.05
C GLY A 239 -8.65 11.12 1.93
N THR A 240 -9.56 10.31 2.48
CA THR A 240 -11.01 10.43 2.27
C THR A 240 -11.62 11.72 2.82
N GLN A 241 -10.86 12.48 3.61
CA GLN A 241 -11.25 13.79 4.09
C GLN A 241 -11.13 14.89 3.03
N VAL A 242 -10.50 14.64 1.88
CA VAL A 242 -10.35 15.58 0.77
C VAL A 242 -11.04 15.06 -0.48
N ASP A 243 -11.73 15.93 -1.21
CA ASP A 243 -12.42 15.55 -2.44
C ASP A 243 -11.41 15.19 -3.54
N ASN A 244 -11.73 14.19 -4.37
CA ASN A 244 -10.86 13.67 -5.43
C ASN A 244 -9.47 13.24 -4.94
N TYR A 245 -9.37 12.77 -3.69
CA TYR A 245 -8.10 12.39 -3.06
C TYR A 245 -7.30 11.36 -3.87
N HIS A 246 -7.97 10.46 -4.59
CA HIS A 246 -7.29 9.45 -5.41
C HIS A 246 -6.42 10.06 -6.50
N GLU A 247 -6.99 10.92 -7.33
CA GLU A 247 -6.27 11.57 -8.43
C GLU A 247 -5.12 12.44 -7.90
N LYS A 248 -5.35 13.16 -6.81
CA LYS A 248 -4.36 14.02 -6.14
C LYS A 248 -3.19 13.21 -5.55
N GLN A 249 -3.48 12.08 -4.91
CA GLN A 249 -2.43 11.20 -4.38
C GLN A 249 -1.61 10.54 -5.51
N VAL A 250 -2.27 10.03 -6.56
CA VAL A 250 -1.55 9.45 -7.70
C VAL A 250 -0.68 10.51 -8.39
N ARG A 251 -1.20 11.72 -8.59
CA ARG A 251 -0.43 12.87 -9.11
C ARG A 251 0.80 13.14 -8.25
N PHE A 252 0.61 13.32 -6.95
CA PHE A 252 1.71 13.59 -6.02
C PHE A 252 2.80 12.50 -6.06
N LEU A 253 2.41 11.22 -6.08
CA LEU A 253 3.36 10.11 -6.13
C LEU A 253 4.12 10.05 -7.46
N LEU A 254 3.48 10.39 -8.58
CA LEU A 254 4.13 10.50 -9.89
C LEU A 254 5.10 11.70 -9.95
N GLU A 255 4.68 12.87 -9.46
CA GLU A 255 5.49 14.10 -9.49
C GLU A 255 6.68 14.05 -8.53
N SER A 256 6.53 13.41 -7.37
CA SER A 256 7.63 13.20 -6.41
C SER A 256 8.71 12.27 -6.93
N ASN A 257 8.41 11.49 -7.98
CA ASN A 257 9.27 10.45 -8.54
C ASN A 257 9.79 9.48 -7.46
N VAL A 258 8.96 9.21 -6.45
CA VAL A 258 9.28 8.28 -5.36
C VAL A 258 9.38 6.85 -5.87
N ASP A 259 10.23 6.04 -5.26
CA ASP A 259 10.44 4.64 -5.61
C ASP A 259 9.68 3.68 -4.68
N ILE A 260 9.67 3.98 -3.36
CA ILE A 260 9.03 3.15 -2.33
C ILE A 260 8.33 4.06 -1.31
N VAL A 261 7.10 3.69 -0.92
CA VAL A 261 6.30 4.45 0.04
C VAL A 261 5.83 3.53 1.16
N GLY A 262 6.09 3.91 2.40
CA GLY A 262 5.39 3.37 3.56
C GLY A 262 4.13 4.19 3.82
N LEU A 263 2.98 3.52 3.91
CA LEU A 263 1.66 4.12 4.07
C LEU A 263 1.15 3.90 5.50
N GLN A 264 0.55 4.94 6.08
CA GLN A 264 -0.18 4.88 7.34
C GLN A 264 -1.63 5.31 7.11
N GLU A 265 -2.53 4.92 8.01
CA GLU A 265 -3.98 5.09 7.86
C GLU A 265 -4.54 4.45 6.60
N ASP A 266 -4.04 3.25 6.31
CA ASP A 266 -4.38 2.48 5.11
C ASP A 266 -5.80 1.87 5.11
N GLN A 267 -6.53 2.00 6.22
CA GLN A 267 -7.91 1.52 6.40
C GLN A 267 -8.07 0.06 5.99
N SER A 268 -7.32 -0.82 6.65
CA SER A 268 -7.35 -2.27 6.48
C SER A 268 -6.96 -2.73 5.07
N GLY A 269 -5.83 -2.24 4.58
CA GLY A 269 -5.22 -2.66 3.31
C GLY A 269 -5.80 -2.00 2.05
N ARG A 270 -6.92 -1.27 2.21
CA ARG A 270 -7.73 -0.73 1.12
C ARG A 270 -6.95 0.22 0.22
N HIS A 271 -6.18 1.14 0.81
CA HIS A 271 -5.63 2.27 0.05
C HIS A 271 -4.27 1.97 -0.59
N ALA A 272 -3.46 1.08 -0.02
CA ALA A 272 -2.22 0.57 -0.59
C ALA A 272 -2.51 -0.16 -1.89
N HIS A 273 -3.49 -1.07 -1.88
CA HIS A 273 -3.93 -1.77 -3.09
C HIS A 273 -4.45 -0.80 -4.16
N ARG A 274 -5.31 0.16 -3.77
CA ARG A 274 -5.85 1.17 -4.68
C ARG A 274 -4.75 2.00 -5.36
N LEU A 275 -3.78 2.50 -4.58
CA LEU A 275 -2.69 3.32 -5.11
C LEU A 275 -1.72 2.50 -5.95
N ALA A 276 -1.37 1.29 -5.52
CA ALA A 276 -0.50 0.39 -6.27
C ALA A 276 -1.09 0.02 -7.63
N ASN A 277 -2.39 -0.31 -7.68
CA ASN A 277 -3.08 -0.59 -8.94
C ASN A 277 -3.07 0.61 -9.89
N ALA A 278 -3.32 1.82 -9.38
CA ALA A 278 -3.29 3.03 -10.21
C ALA A 278 -1.88 3.34 -10.73
N LEU A 279 -0.85 3.07 -9.91
CA LEU A 279 0.54 3.32 -10.27
C LEU A 279 1.18 2.19 -11.10
N GLY A 280 0.56 1.01 -11.13
CA GLY A 280 1.15 -0.20 -11.71
C GLY A 280 2.28 -0.79 -10.85
N TRP A 281 2.21 -0.61 -9.53
CA TRP A 281 3.28 -0.95 -8.58
C TRP A 281 2.96 -2.21 -7.77
N HIS A 282 3.98 -2.75 -7.12
CA HIS A 282 3.83 -3.82 -6.14
C HIS A 282 3.35 -3.27 -4.81
N TYR A 283 2.66 -4.11 -4.02
CA TYR A 283 2.20 -3.71 -2.70
C TYR A 283 2.17 -4.86 -1.68
N TRP A 284 2.26 -4.45 -0.42
CA TRP A 284 1.85 -5.22 0.74
C TRP A 284 0.94 -4.35 1.59
N ALA A 285 -0.07 -4.93 2.19
CA ALA A 285 -1.04 -4.25 3.03
C ALA A 285 -1.23 -5.06 4.32
N SER A 286 -1.32 -4.37 5.44
CA SER A 286 -1.71 -4.95 6.71
C SER A 286 -3.23 -5.00 6.82
N SER A 287 -3.73 -5.90 7.66
CA SER A 287 -5.15 -5.92 8.02
C SER A 287 -5.57 -4.71 8.87
N ARG A 288 -4.58 -3.92 9.32
CA ARG A 288 -4.73 -2.77 10.22
C ARG A 288 -4.56 -1.45 9.47
N SER A 289 -3.48 -0.72 9.76
CA SER A 289 -3.35 0.69 9.39
C SER A 289 -2.12 0.99 8.53
N VAL A 290 -1.27 -0.01 8.28
CA VAL A 290 -0.01 0.19 7.53
C VAL A 290 0.02 -0.57 6.22
N GLY A 291 0.76 -0.03 5.24
CA GLY A 291 0.98 -0.66 3.95
C GLY A 291 2.28 -0.21 3.30
N VAL A 292 2.70 -0.89 2.24
CA VAL A 292 3.89 -0.57 1.45
C VAL A 292 3.50 -0.64 -0.03
N ILE A 293 3.89 0.38 -0.79
CA ILE A 293 3.85 0.35 -2.26
C ILE A 293 5.25 0.58 -2.82
N SER A 294 5.62 -0.14 -3.88
CA SER A 294 6.97 -0.19 -4.41
C SER A 294 6.98 -0.34 -5.93
N ARG A 295 7.82 0.45 -6.61
CA ARG A 295 8.14 0.23 -8.02
C ARG A 295 8.79 -1.13 -8.29
N TYR A 296 9.42 -1.72 -7.27
CA TYR A 296 10.20 -2.93 -7.36
C TYR A 296 9.49 -4.13 -6.68
N PRO A 297 9.73 -5.37 -7.13
CA PRO A 297 9.07 -6.56 -6.58
C PRO A 297 9.27 -6.75 -5.08
N ILE A 298 8.24 -7.24 -4.41
CA ILE A 298 8.32 -7.71 -3.03
C ILE A 298 8.76 -9.18 -3.06
N ALA A 299 9.97 -9.43 -2.58
CA ALA A 299 10.59 -10.76 -2.53
C ALA A 299 10.12 -11.57 -1.31
N GLU A 300 9.88 -10.91 -0.18
CA GLU A 300 9.47 -11.56 1.07
C GLU A 300 8.50 -10.68 1.85
N LYS A 301 7.56 -11.31 2.57
CA LYS A 301 6.64 -10.63 3.49
C LYS A 301 6.97 -11.07 4.91
N PHE A 302 7.40 -10.14 5.77
CA PHE A 302 7.69 -10.45 7.18
C PHE A 302 6.42 -10.50 8.02
N GLY A 303 5.33 -9.93 7.52
CA GLY A 303 4.02 -9.92 8.16
C GLY A 303 3.79 -8.68 9.02
N GLU A 304 2.69 -8.71 9.76
CA GLU A 304 2.27 -7.64 10.66
C GLU A 304 2.75 -7.96 12.08
N ILE A 305 3.40 -7.00 12.74
CA ILE A 305 3.85 -7.08 14.12
C ILE A 305 3.28 -5.88 14.88
N ASN A 306 2.26 -6.13 15.70
CA ASN A 306 1.61 -5.10 16.51
C ASN A 306 1.13 -3.91 15.66
N ALA A 307 1.76 -2.73 15.81
CA ALA A 307 1.41 -1.52 15.06
C ALA A 307 2.32 -1.29 13.82
N SER A 308 2.94 -2.35 13.32
CA SER A 308 3.92 -2.31 12.24
C SER A 308 3.78 -3.48 11.26
N GLY A 309 4.51 -3.42 10.15
CA GLY A 309 4.84 -4.59 9.36
C GLY A 309 5.95 -4.31 8.36
N GLY A 310 6.43 -5.35 7.69
CA GLY A 310 7.58 -5.22 6.82
C GLY A 310 7.67 -6.24 5.68
N VAL A 311 8.48 -5.89 4.70
CA VAL A 311 8.73 -6.66 3.47
C VAL A 311 10.20 -6.60 3.07
N ARG A 312 10.68 -7.61 2.35
CA ARG A 312 11.91 -7.51 1.56
C ARG A 312 11.58 -7.07 0.14
N ILE A 313 12.26 -6.03 -0.34
CA ILE A 313 12.07 -5.48 -1.68
C ILE A 313 13.32 -5.74 -2.50
N ALA A 314 13.14 -6.34 -3.68
CA ALA A 314 14.22 -6.66 -4.62
C ALA A 314 14.42 -5.50 -5.60
N LEU A 315 15.39 -4.63 -5.30
CA LEU A 315 15.74 -3.49 -6.16
C LEU A 315 16.43 -3.96 -7.45
N ASP A 316 17.17 -5.06 -7.37
CA ASP A 316 17.91 -5.67 -8.47
C ASP A 316 18.01 -7.20 -8.29
N GLY A 317 16.85 -7.86 -8.18
CA GLY A 317 16.79 -9.29 -7.86
C GLY A 317 17.43 -9.61 -6.50
N ASP A 318 18.27 -10.63 -6.46
CA ASP A 318 19.01 -11.04 -5.26
C ASP A 318 20.30 -10.24 -5.04
N GLU A 319 20.77 -9.49 -6.05
CA GLU A 319 22.03 -8.73 -5.97
C GLU A 319 21.88 -7.45 -5.15
N GLN A 320 20.68 -6.87 -5.11
CA GLN A 320 20.41 -5.66 -4.34
C GLN A 320 18.98 -5.69 -3.76
N GLN A 321 18.89 -5.80 -2.44
CA GLN A 321 17.64 -5.87 -1.71
C GLN A 321 17.64 -4.91 -0.52
N ILE A 322 16.45 -4.59 -0.02
CA ILE A 322 16.28 -3.85 1.25
C ILE A 322 15.20 -4.51 2.11
N ASN A 323 15.37 -4.45 3.42
CA ASN A 323 14.31 -4.71 4.39
C ASN A 323 13.58 -3.40 4.66
N PHE A 324 12.27 -3.35 4.42
CA PHE A 324 11.46 -2.16 4.52
C PHE A 324 10.33 -2.36 5.53
N TRP A 325 10.32 -1.56 6.59
CA TRP A 325 9.33 -1.60 7.66
C TRP A 325 8.55 -0.30 7.75
N VAL A 326 7.27 -0.42 8.06
CA VAL A 326 6.35 0.70 8.26
C VAL A 326 5.67 0.59 9.63
N VAL A 327 5.59 1.68 10.36
CA VAL A 327 4.86 1.79 11.64
C VAL A 327 3.74 2.81 11.56
N HIS A 328 2.69 2.57 12.35
CA HIS A 328 1.72 3.60 12.74
C HIS A 328 1.38 3.38 14.21
N LEU A 329 2.15 4.01 15.10
CA LEU A 329 2.09 3.78 16.54
C LEU A 329 0.85 4.44 17.17
N GLY A 330 0.49 4.03 18.39
CA GLY A 330 -0.68 4.55 19.11
C GLY A 330 -0.65 6.09 19.25
N TYR A 331 -1.79 6.76 19.05
CA TYR A 331 -1.84 8.22 18.99
C TYR A 331 -2.12 8.90 20.34
N THR A 332 -2.69 8.19 21.33
CA THR A 332 -3.18 8.79 22.59
C THR A 332 -2.71 8.04 23.84
N PRO A 333 -2.42 8.73 24.96
CA PRO A 333 -2.26 10.20 25.11
C PRO A 333 -1.12 10.74 24.25
N TYR A 334 -1.01 12.07 24.05
CA TYR A 334 0.05 12.71 23.25
C TYR A 334 0.88 13.64 24.13
N GLY A 335 2.17 13.34 24.31
CA GLY A 335 3.02 14.04 25.26
C GLY A 335 3.13 15.56 25.07
N PRO A 336 3.20 16.12 23.85
CA PRO A 336 3.16 17.57 23.64
C PRO A 336 1.89 18.24 24.16
N TYR A 337 0.74 17.56 24.14
CA TYR A 337 -0.45 18.06 24.84
C TYR A 337 -0.24 18.03 26.36
N ASP A 338 0.24 16.92 26.91
CA ASP A 338 0.47 16.81 28.36
C ASP A 338 1.40 17.95 28.88
N PHE A 339 2.41 18.36 28.09
CA PHE A 339 3.25 19.51 28.41
C PHE A 339 2.56 20.86 28.20
N CYS A 340 2.05 21.12 26.99
CA CYS A 340 1.61 22.45 26.58
C CYS A 340 0.24 22.84 27.14
N PHE A 341 -0.58 21.84 27.44
CA PHE A 341 -1.97 22.02 27.81
C PHE A 341 -2.24 21.74 29.27
N ASP A 342 -1.60 20.70 29.81
CA ASP A 342 -1.85 20.22 31.16
C ASP A 342 -0.70 20.58 32.13
N GLY A 343 0.44 21.04 31.60
CA GLY A 343 1.58 21.48 32.40
C GLY A 343 2.26 20.35 33.17
N MET A 344 2.19 19.11 32.66
CA MET A 344 2.79 17.94 33.31
C MET A 344 4.32 18.00 33.28
N ASP A 345 4.97 17.36 34.26
CA ASP A 345 6.41 17.20 34.26
C ASP A 345 6.87 16.04 33.33
N VAL A 346 8.17 16.00 33.03
CA VAL A 346 8.75 15.03 32.11
C VAL A 346 8.56 13.59 32.60
N GLU A 347 8.68 13.34 33.91
CA GLU A 347 8.51 12.00 34.47
C GLU A 347 7.10 11.47 34.22
N THR A 348 6.09 12.28 34.50
CA THR A 348 4.68 11.95 34.26
C THR A 348 4.39 11.72 32.78
N VAL A 349 4.92 12.56 31.88
CA VAL A 349 4.73 12.40 30.44
C VAL A 349 5.38 11.10 29.94
N ILE A 350 6.58 10.76 30.40
CA ILE A 350 7.25 9.51 30.00
C ILE A 350 6.46 8.27 30.47
N GLU A 351 5.86 8.29 31.66
CA GLU A 351 4.93 7.21 32.06
C GLU A 351 3.72 7.10 31.14
N ARG A 352 3.20 8.23 30.66
CA ARG A 352 2.06 8.29 29.74
C ARG A 352 2.43 7.83 28.33
N GLU A 353 3.65 8.08 27.87
CA GLU A 353 4.21 7.49 26.64
C GLU A 353 4.31 5.95 26.70
N VAL A 354 4.43 5.37 27.88
CA VAL A 354 4.33 3.92 28.06
C VAL A 354 2.86 3.48 28.00
N LYS A 355 1.96 4.21 28.66
CA LYS A 355 0.51 3.93 28.70
C LYS A 355 -0.17 4.11 27.34
N SER A 356 0.37 4.93 26.43
CA SER A 356 -0.15 5.13 25.07
C SER A 356 -0.06 3.89 24.18
N GLY A 357 0.72 2.89 24.59
CA GLY A 357 1.01 1.71 23.79
C GLY A 357 2.12 1.92 22.76
N ARG A 358 2.58 3.15 22.50
CA ARG A 358 3.68 3.42 21.54
C ARG A 358 4.97 2.72 21.95
N THR A 359 5.33 2.81 23.22
CA THR A 359 6.58 2.25 23.75
C THR A 359 6.68 0.71 23.59
N PRO A 360 5.67 -0.09 23.96
CA PRO A 360 5.70 -1.52 23.66
C PRO A 360 5.66 -1.81 22.15
N GLN A 361 4.85 -1.08 21.37
CA GLN A 361 4.77 -1.29 19.91
C GLN A 361 6.10 -1.10 19.18
N ILE A 362 6.85 -0.03 19.47
CA ILE A 362 8.17 0.17 18.86
C ILE A 362 9.18 -0.86 19.36
N THR A 363 9.08 -1.29 20.62
CA THR A 363 9.94 -2.32 21.18
C THR A 363 9.74 -3.66 20.46
N ASP A 364 8.49 -4.07 20.23
CA ASP A 364 8.14 -5.29 19.49
C ASP A 364 8.64 -5.22 18.04
N THR A 365 8.48 -4.06 17.40
CA THR A 365 8.95 -3.82 16.03
C THR A 365 10.46 -3.97 15.92
N LEU A 366 11.22 -3.31 16.81
CA LEU A 366 12.69 -3.40 16.85
C LEU A 366 13.17 -4.81 17.20
N ALA A 367 12.44 -5.54 18.05
CA ALA A 367 12.73 -6.93 18.34
C ALA A 367 12.57 -7.83 17.10
N ALA A 368 11.51 -7.63 16.32
CA ALA A 368 11.30 -8.35 15.05
C ALA A 368 12.38 -8.02 14.01
N MET A 369 12.85 -6.78 13.99
CA MET A 369 13.90 -6.31 13.07
C MET A 369 15.33 -6.65 13.52
N LYS A 370 15.54 -7.12 14.75
CA LYS A 370 16.86 -7.23 15.39
C LYS A 370 17.89 -7.96 14.51
N GLY A 371 17.51 -9.09 13.92
CA GLY A 371 18.40 -9.85 13.02
C GLY A 371 18.77 -9.08 11.76
N GLN A 372 17.79 -8.39 11.17
CA GLN A 372 17.98 -7.59 9.95
C GLN A 372 18.85 -6.37 10.20
N ILE A 373 18.71 -5.72 11.36
CA ILE A 373 19.55 -4.59 11.77
C ILE A 373 21.00 -5.06 11.97
N ALA A 374 21.20 -6.20 12.63
CA ALA A 374 22.54 -6.76 12.82
C ALA A 374 23.24 -7.12 11.50
N SER A 375 22.49 -7.52 10.48
CA SER A 375 23.00 -7.83 9.13
C SER A 375 22.80 -6.68 8.13
N ALA A 376 22.57 -5.44 8.58
CA ALA A 376 22.21 -4.34 7.69
C ALA A 376 23.34 -3.93 6.72
N GLY A 377 24.58 -4.37 6.99
CA GLY A 377 25.70 -4.23 6.05
C GLY A 377 25.51 -5.01 4.75
N ASP A 378 24.76 -6.13 4.78
CA ASP A 378 24.47 -6.98 3.62
C ASP A 378 23.15 -6.55 2.95
N VAL A 379 22.08 -6.40 3.75
CA VAL A 379 20.76 -5.98 3.28
C VAL A 379 20.30 -4.80 4.14
N PRO A 380 20.36 -3.56 3.63
CA PRO A 380 19.98 -2.37 4.38
C PRO A 380 18.56 -2.45 4.94
N VAL A 381 18.35 -1.77 6.06
CA VAL A 381 17.05 -1.70 6.74
C VAL A 381 16.54 -0.28 6.68
N LEU A 382 15.28 -0.09 6.32
CA LEU A 382 14.55 1.16 6.50
C LEU A 382 13.35 0.93 7.40
N LEU A 383 13.15 1.84 8.35
CA LEU A 383 11.98 1.92 9.22
C LEU A 383 11.34 3.28 9.03
N VAL A 384 10.12 3.29 8.50
CA VAL A 384 9.39 4.51 8.21
C VAL A 384 8.06 4.54 8.94
N GLY A 385 7.46 5.71 9.11
CA GLY A 385 6.07 5.76 9.56
C GLY A 385 5.73 6.97 10.40
N ASP A 386 4.52 6.92 10.92
CA ASP A 386 3.98 7.83 11.92
C ASP A 386 4.23 7.21 13.31
N PHE A 387 5.08 7.86 14.09
CA PHE A 387 5.47 7.39 15.42
C PHE A 387 4.58 7.99 16.51
N ASN A 388 3.70 8.93 16.18
CA ASN A 388 2.81 9.63 17.11
C ASN A 388 3.51 10.20 18.36
N ALA A 389 4.80 10.52 18.23
CA ALA A 389 5.64 11.09 19.26
C ALA A 389 6.79 11.88 18.63
N PRO A 390 7.23 13.01 19.23
CA PRO A 390 8.36 13.77 18.72
C PRO A 390 9.70 13.00 18.82
N SER A 391 10.73 13.54 18.15
CA SER A 391 12.10 13.04 18.32
C SER A 391 12.78 13.66 19.53
N HIS A 392 13.56 12.86 20.26
CA HIS A 392 14.49 13.34 21.28
C HIS A 392 15.53 14.32 20.73
N LEU A 393 15.80 14.28 19.42
CA LEU A 393 16.71 15.20 18.72
C LEU A 393 16.07 16.58 18.45
N ASP A 394 14.75 16.69 18.51
CA ASP A 394 14.03 17.92 18.16
C ASP A 394 13.69 18.77 19.38
N TRP A 395 13.64 18.17 20.56
CA TRP A 395 13.32 18.84 21.81
C TRP A 395 14.57 19.38 22.50
N THR A 396 15.30 20.28 21.83
CA THR A 396 16.55 20.85 22.34
C THR A 396 16.33 22.05 23.27
N GLU A 397 17.37 22.42 24.02
CA GLU A 397 17.34 23.63 24.88
C GLU A 397 16.98 24.90 24.09
N ALA A 398 17.49 25.03 22.87
CA ALA A 398 17.18 26.17 22.00
C ALA A 398 15.69 26.28 21.62
N LEU A 399 14.97 25.14 21.66
CA LEU A 399 13.54 25.06 21.36
C LEU A 399 12.67 24.99 22.63
N ARG A 400 13.24 25.15 23.83
CA ARG A 400 12.50 25.07 25.11
C ARG A 400 11.24 25.93 25.11
N LYS A 401 11.33 27.17 24.63
CA LYS A 401 10.18 28.09 24.59
C LYS A 401 9.08 27.59 23.64
N LYS A 402 9.45 27.04 22.47
CA LYS A 402 8.50 26.41 21.54
C LYS A 402 7.83 25.21 22.21
N ASN A 403 8.61 24.43 22.93
CA ASN A 403 8.20 23.19 23.58
C ASN A 403 7.66 23.43 25.00
N CYS A 404 6.95 24.54 25.20
CA CYS A 404 6.18 24.82 26.40
C CYS A 404 6.99 24.76 27.71
N GLY A 405 8.27 25.17 27.65
CA GLY A 405 9.17 25.18 28.81
C GLY A 405 10.02 23.91 28.97
N CYS A 406 9.83 22.91 28.12
CA CYS A 406 10.50 21.60 28.20
C CYS A 406 11.61 21.43 27.16
N ALA A 407 12.65 20.68 27.50
CA ALA A 407 13.76 20.34 26.62
C ALA A 407 14.42 19.03 27.08
N ASN A 408 15.21 18.41 26.21
CA ASN A 408 15.92 17.15 26.39
C ASN A 408 14.99 16.00 26.83
N VAL A 409 13.77 15.96 26.28
CA VAL A 409 12.79 14.93 26.59
C VAL A 409 13.20 13.62 25.90
N PRO A 410 13.40 12.51 26.63
CA PRO A 410 13.87 11.26 26.08
C PRO A 410 12.70 10.46 25.47
N TRP A 411 12.10 10.97 24.40
CA TRP A 411 10.96 10.36 23.72
C TRP A 411 11.24 8.87 23.40
N PRO A 412 10.53 7.91 24.04
CA PRO A 412 10.96 6.50 24.01
C PRO A 412 11.02 5.90 22.61
N THR A 413 10.12 6.31 21.71
CA THR A 413 10.02 5.78 20.36
C THR A 413 11.22 6.15 19.49
N SER A 414 11.76 7.37 19.65
CA SER A 414 12.95 7.81 18.92
C SER A 414 14.23 7.32 19.59
N VAL A 415 14.34 7.38 20.92
CA VAL A 415 15.53 6.91 21.67
C VAL A 415 15.78 5.42 21.43
N LYS A 416 14.75 4.58 21.57
CA LYS A 416 14.89 3.12 21.34
C LYS A 416 15.32 2.80 19.91
N THR A 417 14.83 3.57 18.94
CA THR A 417 15.16 3.37 17.52
C THR A 417 16.62 3.71 17.25
N THR A 418 17.13 4.81 17.82
CA THR A 418 18.56 5.16 17.71
C THR A 418 19.46 4.20 18.49
N ASP A 419 19.05 3.76 19.68
CA ASP A 419 19.79 2.78 20.48
C ASP A 419 19.89 1.42 19.81
N ALA A 420 18.88 1.05 19.00
CA ALA A 420 18.91 -0.14 18.16
C ALA A 420 19.88 -0.03 16.98
N GLY A 421 20.48 1.14 16.75
CA GLY A 421 21.47 1.37 15.69
C GLY A 421 20.89 1.94 14.39
N LEU A 422 19.64 2.41 14.39
CA LEU A 422 19.08 3.10 13.23
C LEU A 422 19.36 4.61 13.28
N VAL A 423 19.49 5.21 12.10
CA VAL A 423 19.86 6.62 11.90
C VAL A 423 18.69 7.40 11.29
N ASP A 424 18.30 8.52 11.92
CA ASP A 424 17.27 9.44 11.43
C ASP A 424 17.76 10.18 10.18
N SER A 425 17.21 9.82 9.01
CA SER A 425 17.64 10.43 7.74
C SER A 425 17.34 11.91 7.63
N PHE A 426 16.30 12.40 8.30
CA PHE A 426 15.95 13.82 8.29
C PHE A 426 17.00 14.65 9.02
N ARG A 427 17.49 14.15 10.17
CA ARG A 427 18.53 14.83 10.95
C ARG A 427 19.93 14.65 10.37
N VAL A 428 20.17 13.61 9.56
CA VAL A 428 21.38 13.54 8.73
C VAL A 428 21.40 14.67 7.70
N ALA A 429 20.30 14.90 6.97
CA ALA A 429 20.24 15.97 5.97
C ALA A 429 20.10 17.37 6.60
N ASN A 430 19.44 17.47 7.76
CA ASN A 430 19.12 18.72 8.44
C ASN A 430 19.53 18.66 9.93
N PRO A 431 20.83 18.79 10.25
CA PRO A 431 21.32 18.57 11.62
C PRO A 431 20.83 19.57 12.67
N ASP A 432 20.44 20.78 12.25
CA ASP A 432 20.01 21.86 13.14
C ASP A 432 18.46 21.91 13.23
N PRO A 433 17.86 21.46 14.35
CA PRO A 433 16.41 21.45 14.52
C PRO A 433 15.78 22.83 14.67
N VAL A 434 16.56 23.87 14.97
CA VAL A 434 16.07 25.25 15.01
C VAL A 434 15.89 25.80 13.61
N LYS A 435 16.88 25.56 12.72
CA LYS A 435 16.83 26.04 11.33
C LYS A 435 15.84 25.30 10.48
N VAL A 436 15.77 23.97 10.65
CA VAL A 436 14.87 23.12 9.89
C VAL A 436 14.14 22.20 10.87
N PRO A 437 12.99 22.65 11.40
CA PRO A 437 12.24 21.88 12.39
C PRO A 437 11.67 20.57 11.81
N GLY A 438 11.23 20.59 10.55
CA GLY A 438 10.64 19.41 9.88
C GLY A 438 9.27 19.03 10.44
N ILE A 439 8.43 20.02 10.77
CA ILE A 439 7.11 19.79 11.36
C ILE A 439 6.24 18.95 10.43
N THR A 440 5.80 17.77 10.90
CA THR A 440 4.91 16.89 10.12
C THR A 440 3.50 16.86 10.66
N TRP A 441 3.30 17.11 11.95
CA TRP A 441 1.99 17.28 12.56
C TRP A 441 1.80 18.74 12.99
N SER A 442 0.79 19.49 12.54
CA SER A 442 -0.21 19.19 11.51
C SER A 442 -0.41 20.40 10.59
N PRO A 443 -0.07 20.33 9.29
CA PRO A 443 -0.35 21.41 8.34
C PRO A 443 -1.83 21.82 8.21
N LEU A 444 -2.78 20.95 8.56
CA LEU A 444 -4.23 21.21 8.40
C LEU A 444 -4.93 21.57 9.71
N PHE A 445 -4.32 21.28 10.86
CA PHE A 445 -4.84 21.60 12.19
C PHE A 445 -3.86 22.51 12.94
N PRO A 446 -3.82 23.82 12.66
CA PRO A 446 -3.01 24.77 13.42
C PRO A 446 -3.56 25.05 14.85
N PHE A 447 -4.78 24.60 15.13
CA PHE A 447 -5.45 24.72 16.42
C PHE A 447 -6.05 23.38 16.83
N HIS A 448 -5.89 23.03 18.11
CA HIS A 448 -6.49 21.88 18.76
C HIS A 448 -8.00 22.10 18.95
N ASP A 449 -8.83 21.05 18.85
CA ASP A 449 -10.31 21.14 18.98
C ASP A 449 -10.99 22.13 18.02
N GLY A 450 -10.40 22.33 16.84
CA GLY A 450 -10.95 23.16 15.78
C GLY A 450 -10.46 24.62 15.81
N ALA A 451 -11.00 25.44 14.90
CA ALA A 451 -10.42 26.74 14.53
C ALA A 451 -10.33 27.80 15.65
N THR A 452 -10.93 27.55 16.80
CA THR A 452 -10.95 28.47 17.96
C THR A 452 -10.27 27.93 19.20
N GLY A 453 -9.73 26.71 19.16
CA GLY A 453 -9.07 26.14 20.33
C GLY A 453 -7.63 26.62 20.49
N ARG A 454 -6.90 25.96 21.40
CA ARG A 454 -5.50 26.31 21.69
C ARG A 454 -4.62 26.05 20.47
N SER A 455 -3.53 26.81 20.33
CA SER A 455 -2.53 26.52 19.29
C SER A 455 -2.05 25.08 19.39
N GLU A 456 -2.04 24.39 18.27
CA GLU A 456 -1.60 23.00 18.17
C GLU A 456 -0.09 22.90 18.47
N PRO A 457 0.36 22.06 19.42
CA PRO A 457 1.75 21.68 19.57
C PRO A 457 2.23 20.89 18.35
N GLN A 458 2.74 21.63 17.38
CA GLN A 458 3.20 21.08 16.11
C GLN A 458 4.63 20.55 16.21
N ASP A 459 4.81 19.28 15.85
CA ASP A 459 6.06 18.54 15.96
C ASP A 459 6.32 17.65 14.73
N ARG A 460 7.56 17.17 14.62
CA ARG A 460 7.90 16.12 13.67
C ARG A 460 7.61 14.77 14.33
N ILE A 461 6.62 14.06 13.81
CA ILE A 461 6.21 12.73 14.30
C ILE A 461 6.30 11.64 13.23
N ASP A 462 6.59 12.02 11.99
CA ASP A 462 6.79 11.11 10.87
C ASP A 462 8.28 11.00 10.54
N PHE A 463 8.78 9.76 10.40
CA PHE A 463 10.21 9.50 10.31
C PHE A 463 10.58 8.53 9.20
N ILE A 464 11.81 8.66 8.71
CA ILE A 464 12.50 7.64 7.92
C ILE A 464 13.84 7.39 8.62
N TYR A 465 13.94 6.26 9.30
CA TYR A 465 15.16 5.73 9.90
C TYR A 465 15.80 4.69 8.97
N HIS A 466 17.12 4.55 9.02
CA HIS A 466 17.83 3.52 8.25
C HIS A 466 19.01 2.90 9.01
N ALA A 467 19.42 1.70 8.60
CA ALA A 467 20.66 1.06 8.98
C ALA A 467 21.30 0.40 7.75
N GLY A 468 22.62 0.24 7.78
CA GLY A 468 23.38 -0.32 6.65
C GLY A 468 24.02 0.75 5.76
N ASN A 469 24.58 0.32 4.64
CA ASN A 469 25.34 1.18 3.74
C ASN A 469 24.42 2.00 2.82
N LEU A 470 23.72 2.99 3.37
CA LEU A 470 22.89 3.93 2.62
C LEU A 470 23.39 5.36 2.86
N THR A 471 23.69 6.10 1.79
CA THR A 471 24.11 7.50 1.92
C THR A 471 22.92 8.42 1.73
N VAL A 472 22.51 9.14 2.78
CA VAL A 472 21.47 10.17 2.68
C VAL A 472 21.99 11.33 1.82
N LYS A 473 21.37 11.57 0.67
CA LYS A 473 21.70 12.71 -0.21
C LYS A 473 20.83 13.92 0.08
N ASN A 474 19.58 13.68 0.47
CA ASN A 474 18.62 14.71 0.83
C ASN A 474 17.49 14.10 1.65
N SER A 475 16.93 14.85 2.59
CA SER A 475 15.69 14.51 3.28
C SER A 475 14.92 15.79 3.58
N LYS A 476 13.64 15.81 3.27
CA LYS A 476 12.79 17.00 3.42
C LYS A 476 11.37 16.61 3.82
N ASP A 477 10.75 17.45 4.62
CA ASP A 477 9.31 17.49 4.78
C ASP A 477 8.67 18.08 3.51
N VAL A 478 7.50 17.56 3.15
CA VAL A 478 6.79 17.94 1.94
C VAL A 478 5.31 18.14 2.26
N VAL A 479 4.80 19.28 1.80
CA VAL A 479 3.38 19.62 1.69
C VAL A 479 3.18 20.18 0.28
N VAL A 480 2.13 19.75 -0.42
CA VAL A 480 1.83 20.28 -1.76
C VAL A 480 0.97 21.53 -1.65
N GLY A 481 1.41 22.60 -2.30
CA GLY A 481 0.69 23.86 -2.37
C GLY A 481 0.58 24.54 -1.00
N ASN A 482 -0.50 25.32 -0.84
CA ASN A 482 -0.83 26.03 0.40
C ASN A 482 -2.19 25.53 0.90
N PRO A 483 -2.24 24.37 1.60
CA PRO A 483 -3.51 23.78 2.01
C PRO A 483 -4.28 24.71 2.95
N LYS A 484 -5.60 24.78 2.79
CA LYS A 484 -6.49 25.45 3.72
C LYS A 484 -6.68 24.56 4.96
N PRO A 485 -6.62 25.10 6.18
CA PRO A 485 -6.84 24.32 7.38
C PRO A 485 -8.30 23.89 7.52
N SER A 486 -8.55 22.96 8.44
CA SER A 486 -9.91 22.56 8.82
C SER A 486 -10.73 23.77 9.30
N PRO A 487 -12.02 23.89 8.93
CA PRO A 487 -12.86 22.94 8.17
C PRO A 487 -12.84 23.14 6.64
N ASN A 488 -11.99 24.03 6.10
CA ASN A 488 -12.01 24.43 4.68
C ASN A 488 -11.13 23.55 3.76
N HIS A 489 -10.74 22.37 4.24
CA HIS A 489 -9.73 21.51 3.61
C HIS A 489 -10.24 20.69 2.42
N LYS A 490 -11.57 20.55 2.24
CA LYS A 490 -12.18 19.61 1.27
C LYS A 490 -11.66 19.76 -0.16
N GLN A 491 -11.30 20.98 -0.57
CA GLN A 491 -10.80 21.27 -1.91
C GLN A 491 -9.27 21.37 -2.02
N ASN A 492 -8.52 21.05 -0.97
CA ASN A 492 -7.05 21.11 -0.98
C ASN A 492 -6.45 20.16 -2.01
N GLU A 493 -5.30 20.51 -2.57
CA GLU A 493 -4.47 19.56 -3.33
C GLU A 493 -3.80 18.56 -2.39
N TRP A 494 -3.33 19.02 -1.24
CA TRP A 494 -2.80 18.17 -0.19
C TRP A 494 -3.93 17.37 0.48
N THR A 495 -3.79 16.05 0.51
CA THR A 495 -4.87 15.11 0.85
C THR A 495 -4.83 14.58 2.28
N THR A 496 -3.85 15.01 3.07
CA THR A 496 -3.60 14.53 4.43
C THR A 496 -3.36 15.71 5.38
N ASP A 497 -3.58 15.50 6.66
CA ASP A 497 -3.27 16.41 7.75
C ASP A 497 -1.82 16.31 8.26
N HIS A 498 -1.01 15.41 7.69
CA HIS A 498 0.43 15.33 7.92
C HIS A 498 1.25 15.99 6.80
N ALA A 499 2.41 16.56 7.10
CA ALA A 499 3.47 16.66 6.11
C ALA A 499 4.17 15.30 5.98
N THR A 500 4.68 14.97 4.80
CA THR A 500 5.39 13.71 4.57
C THR A 500 6.90 13.93 4.56
N ILE A 501 7.70 12.92 4.95
CA ILE A 501 9.15 12.95 4.75
C ILE A 501 9.51 12.21 3.46
N LEU A 502 10.26 12.87 2.57
CA LEU A 502 10.87 12.29 1.38
C LEU A 502 12.39 12.29 1.52
N THR A 503 12.99 11.09 1.57
CA THR A 503 14.44 10.90 1.63
C THR A 503 14.96 10.31 0.33
N THR A 504 16.03 10.90 -0.21
CA THR A 504 16.80 10.35 -1.33
C THR A 504 18.11 9.76 -0.82
N TYR A 505 18.30 8.47 -1.10
CA TYR A 505 19.52 7.74 -0.80
C TYR A 505 20.34 7.49 -2.07
N GLU A 506 21.65 7.47 -1.92
CA GLU A 506 22.59 6.84 -2.84
C GLU A 506 22.93 5.46 -2.28
N LEU A 507 22.82 4.45 -3.15
CA LEU A 507 23.13 3.05 -2.84
C LEU A 507 24.57 2.73 -3.26
N PRO A 508 25.23 1.79 -2.58
CA PRO A 508 26.54 1.32 -2.99
C PRO A 508 26.46 0.73 -4.40
N ALA A 509 27.57 0.89 -5.13
CA ALA A 509 27.67 0.55 -6.55
C ALA A 509 27.56 -0.97 -6.79
#